data_AF-A0A7S1GGV9-F1
#
_entry.id   AF-A0A7S1GGV9-F1
#
_cell.length_a   1.000
_cell.length_b   1.000
_cell.length_c   1.000
_cell.angle_alpha   90.00
_cell.angle_beta   90.00
_cell.angle_gamma   90.00
#
_symmetry.space_group_name_H-M   'P 1'
#
loop_
_entity.id
_entity.type
_entity.pdbx_description
1 polymer ?
#
loop_
_entity_poly.entity_id
_entity_poly.type
_entity_poly.pdbx_seq_one_letter_code
_entity_poly.pdbx_strand_id
1 'polypeptide(L)'
;KLIEDEGDGSRLVSQEGVWRASRCMSGEEFEMSLEERSLVGVCGNPSCSNRIEGKVGDKGRKKAYVCCSVFCYEAVEEVAERLGSRKDAAERFMALYESAKYQREKKKKDEERERVEENKRPSLSGTGRSHVAAGEQLAAGTRKSPVMKAVVQERTTKGRTKKKESSYDFQSIEGYRP
;
A
#
# COMPACT_ATOMS: atom_id res chain seq x y z
N LYS A 1 4.48 -19.77 -11.70
CA LYS A 1 5.48 -19.04 -12.49
C LYS A 1 5.72 -17.72 -11.79
N LEU A 2 6.78 -17.64 -10.99
CA LEU A 2 7.26 -16.40 -10.40
C LEU A 2 8.14 -15.75 -11.46
N ILE A 3 7.73 -14.57 -11.92
CA ILE A 3 8.54 -13.76 -12.84
C ILE A 3 9.43 -12.94 -11.92
N GLU A 4 10.73 -13.20 -11.99
CA GLU A 4 11.75 -12.38 -11.33
C GLU A 4 11.93 -11.11 -12.18
N ASP A 5 11.38 -9.99 -11.71
CA ASP A 5 11.54 -8.66 -12.31
C ASP A 5 12.89 -8.07 -11.88
N GLU A 6 13.93 -8.27 -12.70
CA GLU A 6 15.14 -7.46 -12.63
C GLU A 6 14.94 -6.14 -13.39
N GLY A 7 14.79 -5.05 -12.62
CA GLY A 7 15.53 -3.83 -12.90
C GLY A 7 15.16 -3.00 -14.13
N ASP A 8 13.89 -2.63 -14.30
CA ASP A 8 13.55 -1.39 -14.99
C ASP A 8 12.71 -0.49 -14.08
N GLY A 9 13.17 0.74 -13.84
CA GLY A 9 12.59 1.68 -12.87
C GLY A 9 11.15 2.12 -13.17
N SER A 10 10.56 1.64 -14.27
CA SER A 10 9.13 1.69 -14.50
C SER A 10 8.45 0.63 -13.65
N ARG A 11 8.14 0.97 -12.39
CA ARG A 11 7.15 0.21 -11.60
C ARG A 11 5.85 0.19 -12.40
N LEU A 12 5.63 -0.87 -13.16
CA LEU A 12 4.33 -1.20 -13.73
C LEU A 12 3.40 -1.30 -12.53
N VAL A 13 2.53 -0.31 -12.38
CA VAL A 13 1.47 -0.38 -11.38
C VAL A 13 0.62 -1.56 -11.80
N SER A 14 0.72 -2.67 -11.05
CA SER A 14 -0.10 -3.86 -11.30
C SER A 14 -1.56 -3.45 -11.50
N GLN A 15 -2.29 -4.08 -12.41
CA GLN A 15 -3.71 -3.79 -12.61
C GLN A 15 -4.48 -3.81 -11.28
N GLU A 16 -4.14 -4.72 -10.37
CA GLU A 16 -4.70 -4.74 -9.02
C GLU A 16 -4.46 -3.46 -8.22
N GLY A 17 -3.29 -2.82 -8.35
CA GLY A 17 -2.96 -1.58 -7.65
C GLY A 17 -3.84 -0.41 -8.10
N VAL A 18 -4.10 -0.33 -9.41
CA VAL A 18 -5.04 0.64 -9.99
C VAL A 18 -6.44 0.39 -9.43
N TRP A 19 -6.93 -0.85 -9.52
CA TRP A 19 -8.25 -1.22 -9.04
C TRP A 19 -8.43 -1.00 -7.53
N ARG A 20 -7.37 -1.21 -6.73
CA ARG A 20 -7.39 -0.90 -5.29
C ARG A 20 -7.55 0.58 -5.03
N ALA A 21 -6.87 1.44 -5.80
CA ALA A 21 -7.02 2.89 -5.68
C ALA A 21 -8.42 3.34 -6.09
N SER A 22 -8.97 2.78 -7.17
CA SER A 22 -10.31 3.12 -7.69
C SER A 22 -11.46 2.77 -6.74
N ARG A 23 -11.30 1.83 -5.80
CA ARG A 23 -12.38 1.40 -4.89
C ARG A 23 -12.97 2.54 -4.05
N CYS A 24 -12.17 3.56 -3.76
CA CYS A 24 -12.57 4.70 -2.94
C CYS A 24 -12.81 5.96 -3.77
N MET A 25 -12.78 5.85 -5.11
CA MET A 25 -13.00 6.96 -6.03
C MET A 25 -14.42 6.89 -6.59
N SER A 26 -14.97 8.05 -6.89
CA SER A 26 -16.14 8.21 -7.75
C SER A 26 -15.77 8.14 -9.23
N GLY A 27 -16.76 7.98 -10.11
CA GLY A 27 -16.58 8.05 -11.56
C GLY A 27 -15.99 9.39 -11.99
N GLU A 28 -16.44 10.51 -11.41
CA GLU A 28 -15.90 11.85 -11.68
C GLU A 28 -14.41 11.97 -11.32
N GLU A 29 -14.03 11.48 -10.14
CA GLU A 29 -12.62 11.49 -9.70
C GLU A 29 -11.77 10.57 -10.57
N PHE A 30 -12.34 9.46 -11.03
CA PHE A 30 -11.67 8.58 -11.96
C PHE A 30 -11.42 9.29 -13.29
N GLU A 31 -12.42 9.94 -13.88
CA GLU A 31 -12.27 10.72 -15.12
C GLU A 31 -11.23 11.83 -14.99
N MET A 32 -11.22 12.59 -13.89
CA MET A 32 -10.18 13.61 -13.63
C MET A 32 -8.77 12.98 -13.61
N SER A 33 -8.62 11.79 -13.04
CA SER A 33 -7.33 11.07 -13.05
C SER A 33 -6.91 10.65 -14.46
N LEU A 34 -7.85 10.30 -15.34
CA LEU A 34 -7.55 10.02 -16.76
C LEU A 34 -7.03 11.29 -17.46
N GLU A 35 -7.65 12.44 -17.19
CA GLU A 35 -7.21 13.73 -17.72
C GLU A 35 -5.79 14.07 -17.23
N GLU A 36 -5.49 13.90 -15.95
CA GLU A 36 -4.14 14.12 -15.40
C GLU A 36 -3.07 13.24 -16.08
N ARG A 37 -3.40 11.98 -16.37
CA ARG A 37 -2.52 11.08 -17.13
C ARG A 37 -2.30 11.57 -18.55
N SER A 38 -3.35 12.08 -19.20
CA SER A 38 -3.23 12.62 -20.55
C SER A 38 -2.34 13.87 -20.58
N LEU A 39 -2.35 14.70 -19.54
CA LEU A 39 -1.50 15.89 -19.41
C LEU A 39 0.00 15.54 -19.37
N VAL A 40 0.35 14.37 -18.82
CA VAL A 40 1.73 13.84 -18.85
C VAL A 40 2.06 13.06 -20.13
N GLY A 41 1.16 13.06 -21.12
CA GLY A 41 1.37 12.41 -22.42
C GLY A 41 1.25 10.89 -22.38
N VAL A 42 0.56 10.33 -21.38
CA VAL A 42 0.34 8.88 -21.23
C VAL A 42 -1.15 8.58 -21.38
N CYS A 43 -1.49 7.40 -21.93
CA CYS A 43 -2.86 6.95 -22.04
C CYS A 43 -3.59 7.03 -20.69
N GLY A 44 -4.76 7.66 -20.70
CA GLY A 44 -5.67 7.76 -19.56
C GLY A 44 -6.03 6.39 -19.00
N ASN A 45 -6.25 5.39 -19.87
CA ASN A 45 -6.47 4.02 -19.42
C ASN A 45 -5.28 3.55 -18.56
N PRO A 46 -5.50 3.28 -17.26
CA PRO A 46 -4.41 2.96 -16.34
C PRO A 46 -3.78 1.59 -16.60
N SER A 47 -4.45 0.72 -17.36
CA SER A 47 -3.88 -0.56 -17.85
C SER A 47 -3.03 -0.40 -19.12
N CYS A 48 -3.06 0.78 -19.74
CA CYS A 48 -2.34 1.06 -20.98
C CYS A 48 -1.06 1.85 -20.68
N SER A 49 0.06 1.38 -21.24
CA SER A 49 1.37 2.03 -21.14
C SER A 49 1.71 2.91 -22.35
N ASN A 50 0.83 2.96 -23.36
CA ASN A 50 1.07 3.74 -24.57
C ASN A 50 1.12 5.24 -24.25
N ARG A 51 2.01 5.95 -24.92
CA ARG A 51 2.03 7.41 -24.92
C ARG A 51 1.00 7.94 -25.91
N ILE A 52 0.42 9.10 -25.59
CA ILE A 52 -0.47 9.81 -26.50
C ILE A 52 0.34 10.90 -27.18
N GLU A 53 0.58 10.77 -28.48
CA GLU A 53 1.25 11.79 -29.29
C GLU A 53 0.22 12.86 -29.71
N GLY A 54 -0.36 13.55 -28.72
CA GLY A 54 -1.38 14.56 -28.94
C GLY A 54 -0.86 15.96 -28.60
N LYS A 55 -0.70 16.83 -29.62
CA LYS A 55 -0.56 18.27 -29.38
C LYS A 55 -1.87 18.78 -28.77
N VAL A 56 -1.84 19.18 -27.50
CA VAL A 56 -2.93 19.90 -26.82
C VAL A 56 -3.22 21.17 -27.62
N GLY A 57 -4.17 21.14 -28.56
CA GLY A 57 -4.33 22.28 -29.47
C GLY A 57 -5.53 22.31 -30.39
N ASP A 58 -6.20 21.19 -30.72
CA ASP A 58 -7.29 21.22 -31.69
C ASP A 58 -8.67 21.25 -31.00
N LYS A 59 -9.32 22.41 -31.05
CA LYS A 59 -10.45 22.83 -30.19
C LYS A 59 -11.78 22.10 -30.43
N GLY A 60 -11.78 20.97 -31.17
CA GLY A 60 -13.01 20.32 -31.65
C GLY A 60 -13.31 18.93 -31.09
N ARG A 61 -12.36 18.22 -30.46
CA ARG A 61 -12.54 16.81 -30.08
C ARG A 61 -12.13 16.49 -28.64
N LYS A 62 -12.77 17.12 -27.64
CA LYS A 62 -12.43 16.96 -26.20
C LYS A 62 -12.27 15.50 -25.74
N LYS A 63 -13.03 14.54 -26.28
CA LYS A 63 -12.98 13.12 -25.89
C LYS A 63 -11.81 12.32 -26.50
N ALA A 64 -11.20 12.78 -27.60
CA ALA A 64 -10.18 12.01 -28.32
C ALA A 64 -8.75 12.16 -27.76
N TYR A 65 -8.56 12.99 -26.72
CA TYR A 65 -7.23 13.32 -26.20
C TYR A 65 -6.83 12.56 -24.93
N VAL A 66 -7.78 11.87 -24.29
CA VAL A 66 -7.52 11.24 -22.98
C VAL A 66 -6.93 9.84 -23.14
N CYS A 67 -7.28 9.10 -24.19
CA CYS A 67 -6.82 7.73 -24.43
C CYS A 67 -6.20 7.57 -25.81
N CYS A 68 -5.27 6.62 -25.96
CA CYS A 68 -4.59 6.35 -27.24
C CYS A 68 -5.49 5.71 -28.31
N SER A 69 -6.66 5.19 -27.93
CA SER A 69 -7.62 4.58 -28.84
C SER A 69 -9.04 4.65 -28.29
N VAL A 70 -10.04 4.48 -29.16
CA VAL A 70 -11.46 4.41 -28.78
C VAL A 70 -11.73 3.26 -27.82
N PHE A 71 -11.13 2.08 -28.06
CA PHE A 71 -11.25 0.94 -27.15
C PHE A 71 -10.71 1.23 -25.74
N CYS A 72 -9.61 2.00 -25.63
CA CYS A 72 -9.10 2.41 -24.33
C CYS A 72 -10.07 3.37 -23.62
N TYR A 73 -10.76 4.22 -24.39
CA TYR A 73 -11.76 5.14 -23.87
C TYR A 73 -13.03 4.41 -23.42
N GLU A 74 -13.58 3.50 -24.23
CA GLU A 74 -14.75 2.69 -23.87
C GLU A 74 -14.50 1.87 -22.59
N ALA A 75 -13.30 1.28 -22.48
CA ALA A 75 -12.93 0.54 -21.28
C ALA A 75 -12.92 1.41 -20.02
N VAL A 76 -12.43 2.66 -20.10
CA VAL A 76 -12.44 3.56 -18.93
C VAL A 76 -13.81 4.15 -18.64
N GLU A 77 -14.65 4.36 -19.66
CA GLU A 77 -16.04 4.81 -19.51
C GLU A 77 -16.85 3.74 -18.75
N GLU A 78 -16.72 2.47 -19.11
CA GLU A 78 -17.34 1.35 -18.38
C GLU A 78 -16.89 1.31 -16.91
N VAL A 79 -15.61 1.58 -16.63
CA VAL A 79 -15.11 1.66 -15.26
C VAL A 79 -15.69 2.87 -14.52
N ALA A 80 -15.73 4.04 -15.15
CA ALA A 80 -16.27 5.25 -14.55
C ALA A 80 -17.75 5.07 -14.17
N GLU A 81 -18.55 4.50 -15.07
CA GLU A 81 -19.95 4.17 -14.83
C GLU A 81 -20.11 3.19 -13.66
N ARG A 82 -19.25 2.17 -13.58
CA ARG A 82 -19.26 1.19 -12.50
C ARG A 82 -18.87 1.79 -11.15
N LEU A 83 -18.00 2.80 -11.13
CA LEU A 83 -17.64 3.54 -9.92
C LEU A 83 -18.79 4.44 -9.45
N GLY A 84 -19.65 4.91 -10.35
CA GLY A 84 -20.83 5.68 -9.97
C GLY A 84 -20.51 7.01 -9.30
N SER A 85 -21.39 7.47 -8.42
CA SER A 85 -21.32 8.78 -7.79
C SER A 85 -20.34 8.85 -6.61
N ARG A 86 -20.09 10.06 -6.12
CA ARG A 86 -19.35 10.29 -4.86
C ARG A 86 -20.00 9.64 -3.64
N LYS A 87 -21.32 9.49 -3.63
CA LYS A 87 -22.03 8.80 -2.55
C LYS A 87 -21.67 7.31 -2.57
N ASP A 88 -21.70 6.70 -3.74
CA ASP A 88 -21.32 5.29 -3.91
C ASP A 88 -19.87 5.04 -3.50
N ALA A 89 -18.96 5.99 -3.81
CA ALA A 89 -17.58 5.94 -3.36
C ALA A 89 -17.45 5.98 -1.83
N ALA A 90 -18.18 6.87 -1.17
CA ALA A 90 -18.21 6.98 0.29
C ALA A 90 -18.77 5.70 0.94
N GLU A 91 -19.83 5.12 0.39
CA GLU A 91 -20.41 3.86 0.89
C GLU A 91 -19.43 2.69 0.77
N ARG A 92 -18.75 2.55 -0.39
CA ARG A 92 -17.70 1.55 -0.58
C ARG A 92 -16.55 1.74 0.40
N PHE A 93 -16.12 2.99 0.61
CA PHE A 93 -15.08 3.29 1.58
C PHE A 93 -15.49 2.88 3.01
N MET A 94 -16.71 3.22 3.43
CA MET A 94 -17.22 2.85 4.75
C MET A 94 -17.29 1.34 4.93
N ALA A 95 -17.78 0.59 3.92
CA ALA A 95 -17.81 -0.86 3.96
C ALA A 95 -16.40 -1.49 4.08
N LEU A 96 -15.41 -0.95 3.36
CA LEU A 96 -14.01 -1.37 3.47
C LEU A 96 -13.42 -1.04 4.84
N TYR A 97 -13.74 0.14 5.38
CA TYR A 97 -13.30 0.55 6.70
C TYR A 97 -13.87 -0.35 7.81
N GLU A 98 -15.18 -0.62 7.77
CA GLU A 98 -15.85 -1.47 8.74
C GLU A 98 -15.37 -2.92 8.69
N SER A 99 -15.19 -3.48 7.48
CA SER A 99 -14.64 -4.83 7.32
C SER A 99 -13.19 -4.94 7.82
N ALA A 100 -12.35 -3.93 7.55
CA ALA A 100 -10.99 -3.88 8.07
C ALA A 100 -10.97 -3.75 9.61
N LYS A 101 -11.87 -2.95 10.19
CA LYS A 101 -12.05 -2.84 11.63
C LYS A 101 -12.43 -4.18 12.25
N TYR A 102 -13.43 -4.85 11.68
CA TYR A 102 -13.88 -6.17 12.13
C TYR A 102 -12.76 -7.22 12.07
N GLN A 103 -11.98 -7.27 10.99
CA GLN A 103 -10.85 -8.20 10.88
C GLN A 103 -9.78 -7.95 11.94
N ARG A 104 -9.47 -6.69 12.26
CA ARG A 104 -8.50 -6.35 13.32
C ARG A 104 -9.00 -6.77 14.69
N GLU A 105 -10.28 -6.55 14.99
CA GLU A 105 -10.89 -6.96 16.26
C GLU A 105 -10.95 -8.48 16.38
N LYS A 106 -11.32 -9.18 15.30
CA LYS A 106 -11.31 -10.64 15.26
C LYS A 106 -9.90 -11.19 15.49
N LYS A 107 -8.90 -10.66 14.79
CA LYS A 107 -7.50 -11.06 14.95
C LYS A 107 -7.03 -10.88 16.40
N LYS A 108 -7.37 -9.75 17.03
CA LYS A 108 -7.05 -9.51 18.45
C LYS A 108 -7.70 -10.54 19.38
N LYS A 109 -8.97 -10.89 19.15
CA LYS A 109 -9.69 -11.91 19.94
C LYS A 109 -9.10 -13.31 19.74
N ASP A 110 -8.70 -13.63 18.52
CA ASP A 110 -8.06 -14.91 18.19
C ASP A 110 -6.67 -15.01 18.86
N GLU A 111 -5.85 -13.95 18.78
CA GLU A 111 -4.55 -13.84 19.46
C GLU A 111 -4.70 -13.91 21.00
N GLU A 112 -5.74 -13.29 21.57
CA GLU A 112 -6.04 -13.36 23.00
C GLU A 112 -6.45 -14.77 23.43
N ARG A 113 -7.28 -15.44 22.64
CA ARG A 113 -7.70 -16.84 22.88
C ARG A 113 -6.48 -17.77 22.87
N GLU A 114 -5.58 -17.60 21.91
CA GLU A 114 -4.35 -18.40 21.80
C GLU A 114 -3.46 -18.22 23.04
N ARG A 115 -3.28 -16.98 23.51
CA ARG A 115 -2.52 -16.70 24.75
C ARG A 115 -3.14 -17.34 26.00
N VAL A 116 -4.47 -17.34 26.11
CA VAL A 116 -5.17 -18.00 27.24
C VAL A 116 -5.00 -19.52 27.17
N GLU A 117 -5.01 -20.10 25.97
CA GLU A 117 -4.79 -21.54 25.79
C GLU A 117 -3.35 -21.94 26.09
N GLU A 118 -2.36 -21.15 25.68
CA GLU A 118 -0.95 -21.38 25.99
C GLU A 118 -0.69 -21.33 27.50
N ASN A 119 -1.25 -20.35 28.22
CA ASN A 119 -1.15 -20.26 29.68
C ASN A 119 -1.84 -21.41 30.42
N LYS A 120 -2.84 -22.07 29.81
CA LYS A 120 -3.52 -23.22 30.38
C LYS A 120 -2.79 -24.54 30.15
N ARG A 121 -1.80 -24.60 29.26
CA ARG A 121 -0.99 -25.81 29.08
C ARG A 121 -0.10 -25.96 30.32
N PRO A 122 -0.34 -26.97 31.18
CA PRO A 122 0.53 -27.19 32.33
C PRO A 122 1.94 -27.44 31.80
N SER A 123 2.91 -26.66 32.29
CA SER A 123 4.32 -26.88 32.01
C SER A 123 4.72 -28.25 32.56
N LEU A 124 4.67 -29.28 31.73
CA LEU A 124 5.19 -30.63 32.03
C LEU A 124 6.73 -30.66 32.11
N SER A 125 7.40 -29.50 32.19
CA SER A 125 8.80 -29.37 32.56
C SER A 125 8.96 -29.48 34.08
N GLY A 126 8.59 -30.65 34.60
CA GLY A 126 8.57 -30.92 36.03
C GLY A 126 8.69 -32.41 36.30
N THR A 127 9.77 -33.04 35.80
CA THR A 127 10.39 -34.24 36.40
C THR A 127 11.69 -34.54 35.65
N GLY A 128 12.81 -34.63 36.39
CA GLY A 128 14.02 -35.29 35.88
C GLY A 128 15.33 -34.55 36.10
N ARG A 129 15.83 -34.58 37.34
CA ARG A 129 17.23 -34.35 37.70
C ARG A 129 18.21 -35.05 36.75
N SER A 130 19.30 -34.36 36.42
CA SER A 130 20.60 -35.00 36.18
C SER A 130 21.67 -34.22 36.97
N HIS A 131 21.69 -34.42 38.29
CA HIS A 131 22.95 -34.39 39.03
C HIS A 131 23.72 -35.66 38.62
N VAL A 132 24.75 -35.52 37.81
CA VAL A 132 25.85 -36.49 37.75
C VAL A 132 27.11 -35.71 38.04
N ALA A 133 27.62 -35.90 39.25
CA ALA A 133 28.96 -35.49 39.61
C ALA A 133 29.97 -36.46 38.97
N ALA A 134 31.12 -35.91 38.61
CA ALA A 134 32.41 -36.57 38.38
C ALA A 134 32.50 -37.61 37.24
N GLY A 135 33.17 -37.19 36.16
CA GLY A 135 33.53 -38.04 35.03
C GLY A 135 34.48 -37.29 34.10
N GLU A 136 35.71 -37.13 34.57
CA GLU A 136 36.91 -36.73 33.83
C GLU A 136 37.09 -37.58 32.56
N GLN A 137 37.15 -36.94 31.37
CA GLN A 137 38.00 -37.34 30.22
C GLN A 137 37.80 -36.43 28.98
N LEU A 138 38.84 -35.62 28.73
CA LEU A 138 39.51 -35.36 27.45
C LEU A 138 38.73 -35.62 26.13
N ALA A 139 38.50 -34.57 25.35
CA ALA A 139 38.91 -34.52 23.94
C ALA A 139 38.87 -33.08 23.42
N ALA A 140 40.03 -32.62 22.95
CA ALA A 140 40.23 -31.34 22.30
C ALA A 140 39.51 -31.27 20.95
N GLY A 141 39.00 -30.08 20.61
CA GLY A 141 38.63 -29.72 19.24
C GLY A 141 37.13 -29.54 19.03
N THR A 142 36.65 -28.31 19.13
CA THR A 142 36.29 -27.51 17.93
C THR A 142 35.62 -26.19 18.33
N ARG A 143 36.32 -25.10 18.00
CA ARG A 143 35.86 -23.75 17.62
C ARG A 143 34.68 -23.16 18.40
N LYS A 144 35.00 -22.52 19.53
CA LYS A 144 34.20 -21.40 20.06
C LYS A 144 34.36 -20.20 19.15
N SER A 145 33.36 -19.92 18.31
CA SER A 145 33.22 -18.61 17.69
C SER A 145 32.68 -17.65 18.76
N PRO A 146 33.38 -16.55 19.09
CA PRO A 146 32.83 -15.56 20.01
C PRO A 146 31.61 -14.89 19.36
N VAL A 147 30.48 -14.94 20.06
CA VAL A 147 29.28 -14.16 19.71
C VAL A 147 29.62 -12.69 19.94
N MET A 148 29.94 -11.97 18.85
CA MET A 148 30.10 -10.52 18.89
C MET A 148 28.77 -9.89 19.29
N LYS A 149 28.72 -9.28 20.48
CA LYS A 149 27.62 -8.41 20.88
C LYS A 149 27.62 -7.21 19.93
N ALA A 150 26.70 -7.19 18.98
CA ALA A 150 26.46 -6.01 18.16
C ALA A 150 25.94 -4.89 19.06
N VAL A 151 26.82 -3.96 19.40
CA VAL A 151 26.42 -2.69 20.01
C VAL A 151 25.72 -1.89 18.91
N VAL A 152 24.40 -1.91 18.91
CA VAL A 152 23.59 -1.02 18.06
C VAL A 152 23.77 0.39 18.61
N GLN A 153 24.70 1.13 17.99
CA GLN A 153 24.88 2.54 18.27
C GLN A 153 23.71 3.28 17.63
N GLU A 154 22.74 3.69 18.44
CA GLU A 154 21.60 4.50 18.00
C GLU A 154 22.13 5.78 17.34
N ARG A 155 21.95 5.89 16.01
CA ARG A 155 22.20 7.14 15.29
C ARG A 155 21.14 8.14 15.72
N THR A 156 21.50 8.98 16.67
CA THR A 156 20.78 10.23 16.94
C THR A 156 20.76 11.06 15.65
N THR A 157 19.60 11.15 15.01
CA THR A 157 19.37 12.07 13.88
C THR A 157 19.28 13.49 14.44
N LYS A 158 20.43 14.09 14.75
CA LYS A 158 20.53 15.53 14.96
C LYS A 158 20.32 16.23 13.61
N GLY A 159 19.32 17.09 13.57
CA GLY A 159 19.27 18.22 12.64
C GLY A 159 18.55 17.98 11.31
N ARG A 160 17.21 17.96 11.34
CA ARG A 160 16.43 18.52 10.23
C ARG A 160 15.70 19.75 10.75
N THR A 161 16.28 20.91 10.47
CA THR A 161 15.70 22.23 10.71
C THR A 161 14.33 22.31 10.06
N LYS A 162 13.30 22.52 10.87
CA LYS A 162 11.95 22.86 10.42
C LYS A 162 12.03 24.19 9.69
N LYS A 163 11.92 24.16 8.36
CA LYS A 163 11.57 25.36 7.58
C LYS A 163 10.07 25.59 7.82
N LYS A 164 9.77 26.58 8.65
CA LYS A 164 8.46 27.24 8.73
C LYS A 164 8.22 27.99 7.41
N GLU A 165 6.94 28.29 7.16
CA GLU A 165 6.33 29.02 6.03
C GLU A 165 5.88 28.08 4.91
N SER A 166 4.61 28.03 4.51
CA SER A 166 3.62 29.11 4.43
C SER A 166 2.27 28.76 5.08
N SER A 167 1.70 29.73 5.78
CA SER A 167 0.27 29.79 6.09
C SER A 167 -0.53 29.76 4.78
N TYR A 168 -1.30 28.70 4.57
CA TYR A 168 -2.28 28.66 3.49
C TYR A 168 -3.52 29.44 3.98
N ASP A 169 -3.75 30.58 3.34
CA ASP A 169 -4.86 31.47 3.64
C ASP A 169 -6.16 30.85 3.06
N PHE A 170 -7.07 30.45 3.94
CA PHE A 170 -8.28 29.69 3.58
C PHE A 170 -9.44 30.61 3.16
N GLN A 171 -9.20 31.91 2.96
CA GLN A 171 -10.23 32.93 2.75
C GLN A 171 -10.47 33.37 1.30
N SER A 172 -9.83 32.78 0.29
CA SER A 172 -10.00 33.23 -1.11
C SER A 172 -10.82 32.33 -2.03
N ILE A 173 -11.59 31.36 -1.50
CA ILE A 173 -12.58 30.64 -2.32
C ILE A 173 -13.92 31.39 -2.23
N GLU A 174 -14.00 32.50 -2.95
CA GLU A 174 -15.27 33.10 -3.35
C GLU A 174 -16.04 32.10 -4.22
N GLY A 175 -17.17 31.59 -3.73
CA GLY A 175 -18.16 30.93 -4.60
C GLY A 175 -18.89 29.70 -4.05
N TYR A 176 -18.52 29.13 -2.90
CA TYR A 176 -19.25 27.97 -2.37
C TYR A 176 -20.41 28.42 -1.47
N ARG A 177 -21.65 28.35 -1.98
CA ARG A 177 -22.89 28.48 -1.19
C ARG A 177 -23.50 27.09 -0.97
N PRO A 178 -23.92 26.75 0.28
CA PRO A 178 -24.49 25.45 0.63
C PRO A 178 -25.86 25.20 -0.02
#